data_AF-S0NWR0-F1
#
_entry.id   AF-S0NWR0-F1
#
_cell.length_a   1.000
_cell.length_b   1.000
_cell.length_c   1.000
_cell.angle_alpha   90.00
_cell.angle_beta   90.00
_cell.angle_gamma   90.00
#
_symmetry.space_group_name_H-M   'P 1'
#
loop_
_entity.id
_entity.type
_entity.pdbx_description
1 polymer ?
#
loop_
_entity_poly.entity_id
_entity_poly.type
_entity_poly.pdbx_seq_one_letter_code
_entity_poly.pdbx_strand_id
1 'polypeptide(L)' 'MKKNKDIEVRIEETKKTISGSTYDVTELYIGKKKIGEVLAYGPKEFQSFMDNEELGASKSLDLAIESIIRQWNLHE' A
#
# COMPACT_ATOMS: atom_id res chain seq x y z
N MET A 1 -29.76 3.20 -8.21
CA MET A 1 -29.07 2.95 -6.92
C MET A 1 -27.63 2.58 -7.25
N LYS A 2 -26.64 3.44 -6.93
CA LYS A 2 -25.23 3.03 -6.96
C LYS A 2 -25.13 1.85 -5.99
N LYS A 3 -24.91 0.64 -6.50
CA LYS A 3 -24.56 -0.50 -5.65
C LYS A 3 -23.22 -0.12 -5.05
N ASN A 4 -23.18 0.17 -3.75
CA ASN A 4 -21.91 0.16 -3.03
C ASN A 4 -21.37 -1.25 -3.20
N LYS A 5 -20.37 -1.41 -4.06
CA LYS A 5 -19.64 -2.67 -4.13
C LYS A 5 -18.90 -2.78 -2.81
N ASP A 6 -19.07 -3.90 -2.13
CA ASP A 6 -18.15 -4.26 -1.07
C ASP A 6 -16.76 -4.40 -1.69
N ILE A 7 -15.81 -3.61 -1.20
CA ILE A 7 -14.42 -3.63 -1.63
C ILE A 7 -13.65 -4.39 -0.55
N GLU A 8 -13.33 -5.65 -0.84
CA GLU A 8 -12.41 -6.42 0.00
C GLU A 8 -10.97 -6.05 -0.35
N VAL A 9 -10.27 -5.46 0.61
CA VAL A 9 -8.83 -5.22 0.51
C VAL A 9 -8.10 -6.40 1.13
N ARG A 10 -7.22 -7.02 0.34
CA ARG A 10 -6.32 -8.07 0.77
C ARG A 10 -4.93 -7.48 0.99
N ILE A 11 -4.30 -7.91 2.07
CA ILE A 11 -2.98 -7.46 2.47
C ILE A 11 -2.07 -8.69 2.46
N GLU A 12 -0.94 -8.58 1.78
CA GLU A 12 0.07 -9.62 1.73
C GLU A 12 1.42 -9.05 2.16
N GLU A 13 2.12 -9.75 3.05
CA GLU A 13 3.46 -9.37 3.50
C GLU A 13 4.50 -10.09 2.65
N THR A 14 5.41 -9.32 2.07
CA THR A 14 6.52 -9.82 1.27
C THR A 14 7.82 -9.15 1.72
N LYS A 15 8.94 -9.69 1.24
CA LYS A 15 10.26 -9.10 1.46
C LYS A 15 10.86 -8.73 0.11
N LYS A 16 11.30 -7.48 -0.03
CA LYS A 16 12.02 -7.01 -1.23
C LYS A 16 13.44 -6.64 -0.89
N THR A 17 14.38 -7.08 -1.71
CA THR A 17 15.77 -6.63 -1.63
C THR A 17 15.95 -5.42 -2.54
N ILE A 18 16.20 -4.25 -1.96
CA ILE A 18 16.45 -2.98 -2.65
C ILE A 18 17.86 -2.53 -2.30
N SER A 19 18.71 -2.33 -3.31
CA SER A 19 20.11 -1.87 -3.12
C SER A 19 20.93 -2.72 -2.14
N GLY A 20 20.67 -4.03 -2.08
CA GLY A 20 21.36 -4.97 -1.19
C GLY A 20 20.77 -5.08 0.23
N SER A 21 19.81 -4.23 0.58
CA SER A 21 19.08 -4.29 1.85
C SER A 21 17.72 -4.96 1.66
N THR A 22 17.34 -5.86 2.58
CA THR A 22 16.02 -6.50 2.54
C THR A 22 15.06 -5.74 3.42
N TYR A 23 13.94 -5.34 2.84
CA TYR A 23 12.88 -4.60 3.50
C TYR A 23 11.60 -5.41 3.52
N ASP A 24 10.84 -5.28 4.61
CA ASP A 24 9.47 -5.76 4.68
C ASP A 24 8.57 -4.83 3.88
N VAL A 25 7.78 -5.43 2.99
CA VAL A 25 6.86 -4.75 2.09
C VAL A 25 5.48 -5.34 2.29
N THR A 26 4.51 -4.47 2.50
CA THR A 26 3.11 -4.83 2.63
C THR A 26 2.40 -4.48 1.32
N GLU A 27 1.97 -5.45 0.56
CA GLU A 27 1.27 -5.28 -0.71
C GLU A 27 -0.24 -5.28 -0.48
N LEU A 28 -0.96 -4.36 -1.15
CA LEU A 28 -2.41 -4.22 -1.04
C LEU A 28 -3.06 -4.59 -2.37
N TYR A 29 -4.13 -5.39 -2.29
CA TYR A 29 -4.88 -5.86 -3.45
C TYR A 29 -6.38 -5.64 -3.27
N ILE A 30 -7.06 -5.29 -4.35
CA ILE A 30 -8.51 -5.38 -4.48
C ILE A 30 -8.81 -6.45 -5.53
N GLY A 31 -9.39 -7.57 -5.09
CA GLY A 31 -9.56 -8.75 -5.94
C GLY A 31 -8.21 -9.33 -6.39
N LYS A 32 -7.89 -9.18 -7.69
CA LYS A 32 -6.61 -9.61 -8.28
C LYS A 32 -5.68 -8.45 -8.63
N LYS A 33 -6.15 -7.20 -8.49
CA LYS A 33 -5.38 -6.02 -8.86
C LYS A 33 -4.62 -5.53 -7.64
N LYS A 34 -3.31 -5.34 -7.80
CA LYS A 34 -2.50 -4.62 -6.82
C LYS A 34 -2.84 -3.13 -6.89
N ILE A 35 -3.17 -2.55 -5.75
CA ILE A 35 -3.54 -1.14 -5.64
C ILE A 35 -2.44 -0.30 -4.98
N GLY A 36 -1.47 -0.95 -4.34
CA GLY A 36 -0.31 -0.26 -3.79
C GLY A 36 0.58 -1.19 -2.98
N GLU A 37 1.65 -0.63 -2.45
CA GLU A 37 2.55 -1.29 -1.52
C GLU A 37 3.10 -0.30 -0.50
N VAL A 38 3.42 -0.80 0.69
CA VAL A 38 4.03 -0.05 1.77
C VAL A 38 5.38 -0.67 2.09
N LEU A 39 6.46 0.10 1.93
CA LEU A 39 7.80 -0.28 2.32
C LEU A 39 8.05 0.16 3.77
N ALA A 40 8.37 -0.78 4.65
CA ALA A 40 8.84 -0.47 5.99
C ALA A 40 10.33 -0.09 5.93
N TYR A 41 10.62 1.21 5.79
CA TYR A 41 11.99 1.72 5.67
C TYR A 41 12.70 1.83 7.03
N GLY A 42 11.93 2.00 8.12
CA GLY A 42 12.46 2.07 9.47
C GLY A 42 11.36 1.87 10.53
N PRO A 43 11.71 1.97 11.84
CA PRO A 43 10.81 1.61 12.94
C PRO A 43 9.50 2.41 13.00
N LYS A 44 9.42 3.55 12.31
CA LYS A 44 8.21 4.40 12.18
C LYS A 44 8.16 5.12 10.84
N GLU A 45 8.77 4.54 9.82
CA GLU A 45 8.84 5.14 8.49
C GLU A 45 8.32 4.14 7.47
N PHE A 46 7.08 4.37 7.05
CA PHE A 46 6.34 3.53 6.12
C PHE A 46 6.13 4.32 4.84
N GLN A 47 6.90 4.00 3.81
CA GLN A 47 6.79 4.67 2.52
C GLN A 47 5.72 3.98 1.68
N SER A 48 4.72 4.75 1.23
CA SER A 48 3.60 4.23 0.43
C SER A 48 3.85 4.44 -1.05
N PHE A 49 3.52 3.44 -1.86
CA PHE A 49 3.65 3.46 -3.31
C PHE A 49 2.36 3.00 -3.99
N MET A 50 2.04 3.60 -5.13
CA MET A 50 0.95 3.19 -6.03
C MET A 50 1.45 3.29 -7.47
N ASP A 51 1.32 2.22 -8.26
CA ASP A 51 1.80 2.16 -9.65
C ASP A 51 3.28 2.62 -9.84
N ASN A 52 4.16 2.30 -8.88
CA ASN A 52 5.56 2.75 -8.77
C ASN A 52 5.76 4.26 -8.50
N GLU A 53 4.70 5.03 -8.25
CA GLU A 53 4.80 6.39 -7.76
C GLU A 53 4.78 6.44 -6.23
N GLU A 54 5.59 7.33 -5.66
CA GLU A 54 5.64 7.57 -4.22
C GLU A 54 4.48 8.45 -3.78
N LEU A 55 3.62 7.92 -2.90
CA LEU A 55 2.55 8.69 -2.28
C LEU A 55 3.03 9.45 -1.03
N GLY A 56 4.13 9.00 -0.42
CA GLY A 56 4.78 9.64 0.73
C GLY A 56 5.00 8.71 1.92
N ALA A 57 5.67 9.26 2.94
CA ALA A 57 5.99 8.55 4.17
C ALA A 57 4.92 8.75 5.25
N SER A 58 4.55 7.65 5.91
CA SER A 58 3.63 7.61 7.04
C SER A 58 4.34 7.13 8.31
N LYS A 59 3.83 7.58 9.46
CA LYS A 59 4.38 7.21 10.79
C LYS A 59 3.96 5.82 11.27
N SER A 60 2.94 5.25 10.63
CA SER A 60 2.33 3.95 10.94
C SER A 60 1.91 3.26 9.65
N LEU A 61 1.94 1.94 9.64
CA LEU A 61 1.46 1.10 8.54
C LEU A 61 -0.02 1.38 8.22
N ASP A 62 -0.86 1.56 9.24
CA ASP A 62 -2.28 1.84 9.07
C ASP A 62 -2.54 3.13 8.26
N LEU A 63 -1.80 4.21 8.58
CA LEU A 63 -1.89 5.49 7.85
C LEU A 63 -1.40 5.37 6.40
N ALA A 64 -0.39 4.52 6.16
CA ALA A 64 0.11 4.23 4.82
C ALA A 64 -0.96 3.49 4.00
N ILE A 65 -1.56 2.45 4.58
CA ILE A 65 -2.65 1.67 3.99
C ILE A 65 -3.85 2.57 3.68
N GLU A 66 -4.28 3.41 4.63
CA GLU A 66 -5.36 4.38 4.42
C GLU A 66 -5.07 5.33 3.25
N SER A 67 -3.83 5.83 3.16
CA SER A 67 -3.43 6.75 2.08
C SER A 67 -3.54 6.08 0.72
N ILE A 68 -3.11 4.83 0.59
CA ILE A 68 -3.25 4.04 -0.64
C ILE A 68 -4.73 3.83 -0.99
N ILE A 69 -5.56 3.42 -0.04
CA ILE A 69 -6.99 3.18 -0.30
C ILE A 69 -7.71 4.48 -0.68
N ARG A 70 -7.38 5.61 -0.05
CA ARG A 70 -7.94 6.93 -0.38
C ARG A 70 -7.56 7.34 -1.79
N GLN A 71 -6.27 7.21 -2.14
CA GLN A 71 -5.78 7.54 -3.47
C GLN A 71 -6.42 6.64 -4.54
N TRP A 72 -6.59 5.35 -4.26
CA TRP A 72 -7.23 4.40 -5.17
C TRP A 72 -8.68 4.83 -5.47
N ASN A 73 -9.46 5.17 -4.43
CA ASN A 73 -10.84 5.62 -4.60
C ASN A 73 -10.97 6.99 -5.30
N LEU A 74 -9.92 7.82 -5.32
CA LEU A 74 -9.90 9.10 -6.03
C LEU A 74 -9.58 8.94 -7.53
N HIS A 75 -8.88 7.86 -7.88
CA HIS A 75 -8.45 7.55 -9.25
C HIS A 75 -9.34 6.50 -9.95
N GLU A 76 -10.32 5.92 -9.25
CA GLU A 76 -11.38 5.05 -9.81
C GLU A 76 -12.62 5.85 -10.26
#